data_AF-A0A959URP3-F1
#
_entry.id   AF-A0A959URP3-F1
#
_cell.length_a   1.000
_cell.length_b   1.000
_cell.length_c   1.000
_cell.angle_alpha   90.00
_cell.angle_beta   90.00
_cell.angle_gamma   90.00
#
_symmetry.space_group_name_H-M   'P 1'
#
loop_
_entity.id
_entity.type
_entity.pdbx_description
1 polymer ?
#
loop_
_entity_poly.entity_id
_entity_poly.type
_entity_poly.pdbx_seq_one_letter_code
_entity_poly.pdbx_strand_id
1 'polypeptide(L)'
;LNSGLGSYWPALAELLVPLSKSKFEQAGRLFHVIRETRNDAVHQGAWARHKAEHLTTLFLLLEEAMTLALMSKPDLTAQDLMITKPVIAESWHLLAHVRTLMLSNSFSYLPYPVEEDGTKQWHLLSDMAILKWIGQALTDPKKKSARLSFSVKQALEYQQDHEPGPLTISEATVRPPTASLSELTDRLEKDPEPILIVEDGRLLGLITAFDVM
;
A
#
# COMPACT_ATOMS: atom_id res chain seq x y z
N LEU A 1 17.21 -31.32 3.12
CA LEU A 1 16.78 -30.05 2.47
C LEU A 1 17.89 -29.02 2.67
N ASN A 2 18.89 -29.02 1.80
CA ASN A 2 20.02 -28.07 1.86
C ASN A 2 20.31 -27.55 0.44
N SER A 3 19.26 -27.12 -0.25
CA SER A 3 19.40 -26.48 -1.55
C SER A 3 19.74 -25.00 -1.29
N GLY A 4 21.01 -24.64 -1.52
CA GLY A 4 21.47 -23.25 -1.39
C GLY A 4 20.71 -22.31 -2.32
N LEU A 5 20.78 -20.98 -2.09
CA LEU A 5 19.99 -19.99 -2.84
C LEU A 5 20.12 -20.14 -4.37
N GLY A 6 21.29 -20.57 -4.88
CA GLY A 6 21.52 -20.81 -6.30
C GLY A 6 20.62 -21.87 -6.95
N SER A 7 20.06 -22.80 -6.18
CA SER A 7 19.14 -23.83 -6.69
C SER A 7 17.79 -23.29 -7.16
N TYR A 8 17.42 -22.08 -6.74
CA TYR A 8 16.17 -21.42 -7.14
C TYR A 8 16.31 -20.60 -8.43
N TRP A 9 17.53 -20.41 -8.95
CA TRP A 9 17.75 -19.63 -10.17
C TRP A 9 16.98 -20.14 -11.38
N PRO A 10 16.91 -21.47 -11.67
CA PRO A 10 16.15 -21.96 -12.82
C PRO A 10 14.66 -21.55 -12.77
N ALA A 11 14.02 -21.73 -11.61
CA ALA A 11 12.62 -21.36 -11.42
C ALA A 11 12.41 -19.84 -11.51
N LEU A 12 13.33 -19.05 -10.95
CA LEU A 12 13.28 -17.58 -11.07
C LEU A 12 13.51 -17.13 -12.52
N ALA A 13 14.41 -17.78 -13.24
CA ALA A 13 14.68 -17.47 -14.64
C ALA A 13 13.45 -17.74 -15.52
N GLU A 14 12.70 -18.82 -15.26
CA GLU A 14 11.43 -19.09 -15.93
C GLU A 14 10.40 -17.98 -15.67
N LEU A 15 10.30 -17.50 -14.43
CA LEU A 15 9.41 -16.39 -14.08
C LEU A 15 9.79 -15.08 -14.78
N LEU A 16 11.09 -14.85 -15.03
CA LEU A 16 11.62 -13.61 -15.62
C LEU A 16 11.56 -13.59 -17.16
N VAL A 17 11.15 -14.68 -17.82
CA VAL A 17 11.03 -14.79 -19.29
C VAL A 17 10.22 -13.64 -19.93
N PRO A 18 9.12 -13.14 -19.34
CA PRO A 18 8.36 -12.04 -19.92
C PRO A 18 9.13 -10.72 -20.03
N LEU A 19 10.24 -10.55 -19.30
CA LEU A 19 11.01 -9.31 -19.30
C LEU A 19 11.84 -9.14 -20.58
N SER A 20 12.19 -7.88 -20.89
CA SER A 20 13.18 -7.60 -21.92
C SER A 20 14.54 -8.24 -21.61
N LYS A 21 15.33 -8.56 -22.65
CA LYS A 21 16.66 -9.15 -22.51
C LYS A 21 17.57 -8.40 -21.52
N SER A 22 17.56 -7.06 -21.58
CA SER A 22 18.35 -6.22 -20.68
C SER A 22 17.95 -6.39 -19.20
N LYS A 23 16.64 -6.40 -18.92
CA LYS A 23 16.09 -6.60 -17.57
C LYS A 23 16.33 -8.02 -17.06
N PHE A 24 16.20 -9.03 -17.93
CA PHE A 24 16.54 -10.42 -17.59
C PHE A 24 18.02 -10.56 -17.20
N GLU A 25 18.94 -9.99 -17.99
CA GLU A 25 20.37 -10.00 -17.67
C GLU A 25 20.68 -9.23 -16.37
N GLN A 26 19.98 -8.11 -16.12
CA GLN A 26 20.08 -7.36 -14.87
C GLN A 26 19.62 -8.18 -13.66
N ALA A 27 18.48 -8.86 -13.75
CA ALA A 27 17.98 -9.74 -12.70
C ALA A 27 18.99 -10.86 -12.39
N GLY A 28 19.62 -11.45 -13.42
CA GLY A 28 20.68 -12.44 -13.24
C GLY A 28 21.90 -11.89 -12.51
N ARG A 29 22.35 -10.67 -12.85
CA ARG A 29 23.44 -10.00 -12.12
C ARG A 29 23.08 -9.73 -10.68
N LEU A 30 21.88 -9.20 -10.41
CA LEU A 30 21.41 -8.90 -9.06
C LEU A 30 21.29 -10.16 -8.20
N PHE A 31 20.70 -11.23 -8.75
CA PHE A 31 20.60 -12.52 -8.08
C PHE A 31 21.99 -13.10 -7.74
N HIS A 32 22.94 -13.02 -8.67
CA HIS A 32 24.31 -13.44 -8.42
C HIS A 32 24.94 -12.64 -7.27
N VAL A 33 24.82 -11.31 -7.30
CA VAL A 33 25.34 -10.44 -6.23
C VAL A 33 24.74 -10.80 -4.88
N ILE A 34 23.42 -11.04 -4.80
CA ILE A 34 22.73 -11.43 -3.56
C ILE A 34 23.22 -12.82 -3.07
N ARG A 35 23.42 -13.76 -3.99
CA ARG A 35 23.89 -15.11 -3.67
C ARG A 35 25.31 -15.10 -3.09
N GLU A 36 26.25 -14.45 -3.77
CA GLU A 36 27.63 -14.31 -3.28
C GLU A 36 27.63 -13.61 -1.92
N THR A 37 26.86 -12.53 -1.82
CA THR A 37 26.67 -11.77 -0.59
C THR A 37 26.12 -12.57 0.59
N ARG A 38 25.25 -13.56 0.36
CA ARG A 38 24.74 -14.46 1.40
C ARG A 38 25.81 -15.45 1.86
N ASN A 39 26.66 -15.88 0.93
CA ASN A 39 27.73 -16.83 1.19
C ASN A 39 28.94 -16.15 1.85
N ASP A 40 29.12 -14.85 1.60
CA ASP A 40 30.07 -13.98 2.30
C ASP A 40 29.50 -13.60 3.67
N ALA A 41 29.74 -14.43 4.68
CA ALA A 41 29.63 -14.00 6.06
C ALA A 41 30.73 -12.96 6.30
N VAL A 42 30.44 -11.65 6.38
CA VAL A 42 31.25 -10.64 7.11
C VAL A 42 30.75 -9.18 7.01
N HIS A 43 30.94 -8.52 8.16
CA HIS A 43 30.91 -7.13 8.62
C HIS A 43 31.04 -5.98 7.59
N GLN A 44 30.01 -5.11 7.50
CA GLN A 44 30.07 -3.62 7.41
C GLN A 44 28.69 -3.00 7.07
N GLY A 45 28.32 -1.90 7.74
CA GLY A 45 26.99 -1.28 7.65
C GLY A 45 26.67 -0.51 6.35
N ALA A 46 27.69 0.03 5.65
CA ALA A 46 27.50 0.65 4.34
C ALA A 46 27.12 -0.39 3.27
N TRP A 47 27.68 -1.59 3.38
CA TRP A 47 27.41 -2.71 2.49
C TRP A 47 25.98 -3.24 2.66
N ALA A 48 25.43 -3.24 3.89
CA ALA A 48 24.04 -3.65 4.14
C ALA A 48 22.99 -2.77 3.43
N ARG A 49 23.22 -1.46 3.28
CA ARG A 49 22.30 -0.56 2.55
C ARG A 49 22.29 -0.86 1.06
N HIS A 50 23.46 -1.00 0.46
CA HIS A 50 23.60 -1.36 -0.96
C HIS A 50 22.97 -2.73 -1.28
N LYS A 51 23.00 -3.66 -0.32
CA LYS A 51 22.29 -4.95 -0.45
C LYS A 51 20.78 -4.81 -0.43
N ALA A 52 20.25 -3.99 0.48
CA ALA A 52 18.82 -3.75 0.55
C ALA A 52 18.32 -3.15 -0.78
N GLU A 53 19.09 -2.22 -1.36
CA GLU A 53 18.79 -1.64 -2.68
C GLU A 53 18.78 -2.69 -3.80
N HIS A 54 19.79 -3.57 -3.85
CA HIS A 54 19.83 -4.67 -4.84
C HIS A 54 18.70 -5.68 -4.67
N LEU A 55 18.33 -6.01 -3.44
CA LEU A 55 17.18 -6.87 -3.14
C LEU A 55 15.88 -6.22 -3.59
N THR A 56 15.66 -4.95 -3.25
CA THR A 56 14.51 -4.18 -3.72
C THR A 56 14.46 -4.18 -5.23
N THR A 57 15.57 -3.92 -5.92
CA THR A 57 15.61 -3.91 -7.39
C THR A 57 15.28 -5.27 -7.98
N LEU A 58 15.82 -6.36 -7.41
CA LEU A 58 15.49 -7.70 -7.88
C LEU A 58 14.01 -8.02 -7.67
N PHE A 59 13.43 -7.62 -6.52
CA PHE A 59 12.01 -7.85 -6.26
C PHE A 59 11.11 -7.04 -7.19
N LEU A 60 11.46 -5.80 -7.52
CA LEU A 60 10.73 -5.01 -8.51
C LEU A 60 10.74 -5.66 -9.90
N LEU A 61 11.87 -6.25 -10.32
CA LEU A 61 11.94 -6.98 -11.59
C LEU A 61 11.12 -8.28 -11.57
N LEU A 62 11.08 -8.97 -10.43
CA LEU A 62 10.24 -10.16 -10.25
C LEU A 62 8.75 -9.79 -10.26
N GLU A 63 8.39 -8.72 -9.57
CA GLU A 63 7.03 -8.17 -9.55
C GLU A 63 6.58 -7.82 -10.96
N GLU A 64 7.38 -7.06 -11.72
CA GLU A 64 7.08 -6.73 -13.12
C GLU A 64 6.86 -8.00 -13.98
N ALA A 65 7.72 -9.01 -13.83
CA ALA A 65 7.59 -10.25 -14.59
C ALA A 65 6.32 -11.03 -14.23
N MET A 66 5.97 -11.08 -12.94
CA MET A 66 4.73 -11.69 -12.47
C MET A 66 3.50 -10.92 -12.95
N THR A 67 3.53 -9.60 -12.90
CA THR A 67 2.44 -8.74 -13.42
C THR A 67 2.22 -8.97 -14.90
N LEU A 68 3.27 -8.99 -15.73
CA LEU A 68 3.15 -9.30 -17.16
C LEU A 68 2.58 -10.70 -17.42
N ALA A 69 2.99 -11.69 -16.64
CA ALA A 69 2.46 -13.05 -16.73
C ALA A 69 0.99 -13.13 -16.31
N LEU A 70 0.58 -12.37 -15.29
CA LEU A 70 -0.80 -12.28 -14.82
C LEU A 70 -1.68 -11.56 -15.84
N MET A 71 -1.27 -10.39 -16.33
CA MET A 71 -2.01 -9.60 -17.32
C MET A 71 -2.25 -10.32 -18.65
N SER A 72 -1.51 -11.39 -18.94
CA SER A 72 -1.74 -12.25 -20.09
C SER A 72 -2.97 -13.17 -19.93
N LYS A 73 -3.57 -13.24 -18.73
CA LYS A 73 -4.77 -14.04 -18.45
C LYS A 73 -6.04 -13.26 -18.81
N PRO A 74 -6.99 -13.86 -19.55
CA PRO A 74 -8.19 -13.17 -20.01
C PRO A 74 -9.21 -12.84 -18.90
N ASP A 75 -9.20 -13.60 -17.80
CA ASP A 75 -10.23 -13.53 -16.75
C ASP A 75 -9.67 -12.99 -15.42
N LEU A 76 -8.79 -12.00 -15.48
CA LEU A 76 -8.19 -11.42 -14.28
C LEU A 76 -9.21 -10.63 -13.46
N THR A 77 -9.30 -10.93 -12.18
CA THR A 77 -10.25 -10.30 -11.24
C THR A 77 -9.54 -9.45 -10.19
N ALA A 78 -10.31 -8.64 -9.46
CA ALA A 78 -9.81 -7.86 -8.34
C ALA A 78 -9.11 -8.73 -7.28
N GLN A 79 -9.61 -9.94 -7.02
CA GLN A 79 -9.01 -10.86 -6.06
C GLN A 79 -7.60 -11.31 -6.45
N ASP A 80 -7.30 -11.37 -7.75
CA ASP A 80 -5.98 -11.78 -8.26
C ASP A 80 -4.92 -10.67 -8.14
N LEU A 81 -5.36 -9.42 -7.99
CA LEU A 81 -4.50 -8.23 -7.99
C LEU A 81 -4.40 -7.53 -6.64
N MET A 82 -5.44 -7.60 -5.81
CA MET A 82 -5.55 -6.77 -4.62
C MET A 82 -4.44 -7.02 -3.60
N ILE A 83 -4.03 -5.95 -2.93
CA ILE A 83 -3.26 -6.04 -1.70
C ILE A 83 -4.17 -6.63 -0.63
N THR A 84 -3.84 -7.84 -0.18
CA THR A 84 -4.59 -8.50 0.89
C THR A 84 -4.25 -7.90 2.26
N LYS A 85 -5.24 -7.89 3.17
CA LYS A 85 -5.08 -7.40 4.56
C LYS A 85 -4.57 -5.95 4.64
N PRO A 86 -5.31 -4.99 4.06
CA PRO A 86 -4.93 -3.59 4.11
C PRO A 86 -4.89 -3.09 5.56
N VAL A 87 -3.94 -2.20 5.85
CA VAL A 87 -3.89 -1.48 7.13
C VAL A 87 -5.08 -0.53 7.18
N ILE A 88 -5.88 -0.60 8.25
CA ILE A 88 -7.07 0.24 8.42
C ILE A 88 -6.87 1.26 9.54
N ALA A 89 -7.55 2.40 9.41
CA ALA A 89 -7.75 3.32 10.52
C ALA A 89 -8.99 2.87 11.31
N GLU A 90 -8.92 3.00 12.63
CA GLU A 90 -10.01 2.67 13.55
C GLU A 90 -10.45 3.91 14.30
N SER A 91 -11.70 3.96 14.72
CA SER A 91 -12.30 5.14 15.38
C SER A 91 -11.53 5.58 16.63
N TRP A 92 -10.94 4.64 17.35
CA TRP A 92 -10.18 4.86 18.59
C TRP A 92 -8.69 5.15 18.36
N HIS A 93 -8.17 4.98 17.13
CA HIS A 93 -6.78 5.32 16.85
C HIS A 93 -6.54 6.82 17.00
N LEU A 94 -5.46 7.18 17.68
CA LEU A 94 -4.99 8.57 17.74
C LEU A 94 -4.49 9.01 16.36
N LEU A 95 -4.72 10.27 15.98
CA LEU A 95 -4.23 10.80 14.71
C LEU A 95 -2.69 10.78 14.59
N ALA A 96 -1.97 10.89 15.72
CA ALA A 96 -0.53 10.63 15.77
C ALA A 96 -0.17 9.20 15.32
N HIS A 97 -0.95 8.21 15.74
CA HIS A 97 -0.74 6.82 15.36
C HIS A 97 -1.08 6.60 13.87
N VAL A 98 -2.25 7.07 13.43
CA VAL A 98 -2.67 7.01 12.01
C VAL A 98 -1.62 7.65 11.10
N ARG A 99 -1.12 8.83 11.45
CA ARG A 99 -0.05 9.51 10.70
C ARG A 99 1.23 8.68 10.64
N THR A 100 1.62 8.02 11.75
CA THR A 100 2.78 7.12 11.75
C THR A 100 2.55 5.91 10.85
N LEU A 101 1.36 5.31 10.83
CA LEU A 101 1.02 4.22 9.91
C LEU A 101 1.16 4.66 8.45
N MET A 102 0.60 5.81 8.09
CA MET A 102 0.72 6.36 6.74
C MET A 102 2.19 6.62 6.35
N LEU A 103 2.96 7.28 7.21
CA LEU A 103 4.35 7.64 6.90
C LEU A 103 5.29 6.43 6.84
N SER A 104 5.09 5.45 7.72
CA SER A 104 5.96 4.26 7.78
C SER A 104 5.75 3.31 6.60
N ASN A 105 4.57 3.36 5.96
CA ASN A 105 4.24 2.52 4.83
C ASN A 105 4.06 3.31 3.52
N SER A 106 4.36 4.61 3.52
CA SER A 106 4.16 5.51 2.38
C SER A 106 2.74 5.52 1.83
N PHE A 107 1.73 5.40 2.70
CA PHE A 107 0.32 5.42 2.29
C PHE A 107 -0.24 6.84 2.29
N SER A 108 -0.96 7.19 1.22
CA SER A 108 -1.75 8.44 1.15
C SER A 108 -3.17 8.27 1.69
N TYR A 109 -3.68 7.04 1.77
CA TYR A 109 -5.03 6.73 2.22
C TYR A 109 -5.02 5.52 3.15
N LEU A 110 -5.91 5.53 4.14
CA LEU A 110 -6.25 4.36 4.94
C LEU A 110 -7.76 4.10 4.84
N PRO A 111 -8.21 2.86 4.62
CA PRO A 111 -9.60 2.49 4.78
C PRO A 111 -10.06 2.77 6.22
N TYR A 112 -11.27 3.30 6.35
CA TYR A 112 -11.89 3.63 7.62
C TYR A 112 -13.35 3.13 7.62
N PRO A 113 -13.71 2.15 8.46
CA PRO A 113 -15.09 1.71 8.57
C PRO A 113 -15.91 2.70 9.40
N VAL A 114 -17.08 3.08 8.89
CA VAL A 114 -18.12 3.80 9.60
C VAL A 114 -19.28 2.84 9.80
N GLU A 115 -19.73 2.69 11.04
CA GLU A 115 -20.91 1.89 11.37
C GLU A 115 -22.10 2.82 11.62
N GLU A 116 -23.10 2.78 10.74
CA GLU A 116 -24.34 3.55 10.83
C GLU A 116 -25.53 2.60 10.67
N ASP A 117 -26.49 2.68 11.59
CA ASP A 117 -27.72 1.86 11.61
C ASP A 117 -27.48 0.34 11.47
N GLY A 118 -26.37 -0.16 12.03
CA GLY A 118 -25.98 -1.56 11.96
C GLY A 118 -25.38 -1.98 10.61
N THR A 119 -25.16 -1.03 9.71
CA THR A 119 -24.49 -1.24 8.42
C THR A 119 -23.07 -0.67 8.46
N LYS A 120 -22.12 -1.42 7.91
CA LYS A 120 -20.72 -0.99 7.78
C LYS A 120 -20.50 -0.36 6.41
N GLN A 121 -20.20 0.92 6.41
CA GLN A 121 -19.83 1.68 5.22
C GLN A 121 -18.35 1.99 5.23
N TRP A 122 -17.68 1.81 4.11
CA TRP A 122 -16.25 2.04 4.00
C TRP A 122 -15.96 3.44 3.45
N HIS A 123 -15.05 4.11 4.14
CA HIS A 123 -14.54 5.44 3.79
C HIS A 123 -13.02 5.41 3.64
N LEU A 124 -12.46 6.49 3.11
CA LEU A 124 -11.03 6.72 3.04
C LEU A 124 -10.65 7.91 3.92
N LEU A 125 -9.66 7.69 4.77
CA LEU A 125 -8.97 8.75 5.50
C LEU A 125 -7.67 9.08 4.76
N SER A 126 -7.56 10.29 4.22
CA SER A 126 -6.37 10.73 3.49
C SER A 126 -5.35 11.44 4.37
N ASP A 127 -4.08 11.36 3.98
CA ASP A 127 -3.00 12.16 4.57
C ASP A 127 -3.27 13.67 4.44
N MET A 128 -3.91 14.08 3.35
CA MET A 128 -4.36 15.44 3.09
C MET A 128 -5.44 15.88 4.09
N ALA A 129 -6.37 15.01 4.48
CA ALA A 129 -7.35 15.32 5.52
C ALA A 129 -6.67 15.54 6.87
N ILE A 130 -5.70 14.68 7.22
CA ILE A 130 -4.89 14.84 8.44
C ILE A 130 -4.06 16.13 8.38
N LEU A 131 -3.47 16.44 7.22
CA LEU A 131 -2.73 17.68 7.02
C LEU A 131 -3.62 18.90 7.20
N LYS A 132 -4.82 18.91 6.63
CA LYS A 132 -5.80 20.00 6.81
C LYS A 132 -6.16 20.15 8.28
N TRP A 133 -6.48 19.06 8.97
CA TRP A 133 -6.80 19.05 10.41
C TRP A 133 -5.68 19.63 11.28
N ILE A 134 -4.45 19.17 11.10
CA ILE A 134 -3.27 19.68 11.83
C ILE A 134 -2.92 21.11 11.37
N GLY A 135 -3.16 21.39 10.08
CA GLY A 135 -2.98 22.64 9.36
C GLY A 135 -3.58 23.85 10.08
N GLN A 136 -4.75 23.63 10.65
CA GLN A 136 -5.52 24.58 11.45
C GLN A 136 -4.77 25.10 12.68
N ALA A 137 -3.70 24.42 13.11
CA ALA A 137 -2.88 24.77 14.27
C ALA A 137 -1.38 24.98 13.94
N LEU A 138 -1.02 25.21 12.67
CA LEU A 138 0.40 25.26 12.25
C LEU A 138 1.22 26.34 12.94
N THR A 139 0.59 27.42 13.39
CA THR A 139 1.26 28.55 14.07
C THR A 139 1.47 28.32 15.57
N ASP A 140 0.84 27.30 16.16
CA ASP A 140 0.95 26.97 17.59
C ASP A 140 1.32 25.48 17.80
N PRO A 141 2.59 25.18 18.15
CA PRO A 141 3.06 23.83 18.39
C PRO A 141 2.27 23.07 19.47
N LYS A 142 1.74 23.76 20.49
CA LYS A 142 0.94 23.12 21.54
C LYS A 142 -0.42 22.68 20.99
N LYS A 143 -1.10 23.54 20.24
CA LYS A 143 -2.36 23.19 19.55
C LYS A 143 -2.14 22.07 18.54
N LYS A 144 -1.02 22.08 17.80
CA LYS A 144 -0.64 21.01 16.87
C LYS A 144 -0.53 19.65 17.58
N SER A 145 0.20 19.61 18.70
CA SER A 145 0.36 18.39 19.50
C SER A 145 -0.97 17.92 20.09
N ALA A 146 -1.79 18.86 20.58
CA ALA A 146 -3.13 18.57 21.08
C ALA A 146 -4.00 17.91 19.99
N ARG A 147 -4.06 18.49 18.78
CA ARG A 147 -4.84 17.95 17.64
C ARG A 147 -4.40 16.55 17.21
N LEU A 148 -3.11 16.23 17.32
CA LEU A 148 -2.58 14.88 17.05
C LEU A 148 -2.98 13.85 18.11
N SER A 149 -3.37 14.31 19.30
CA SER A 149 -3.82 13.47 20.41
C SER A 149 -5.31 13.16 20.36
N PHE A 150 -6.04 13.68 19.38
CA PHE A 150 -7.44 13.29 19.14
C PHE A 150 -7.46 11.89 18.50
N SER A 151 -8.43 11.08 18.92
CA SER A 151 -8.81 9.90 18.15
C SER A 151 -9.46 10.29 16.82
N VAL A 152 -9.48 9.40 15.84
CA VAL A 152 -10.18 9.62 14.55
C VAL A 152 -11.63 10.06 14.81
N LYS A 153 -12.34 9.33 15.69
CA LYS A 153 -13.72 9.66 16.06
C LYS A 153 -13.87 11.08 16.61
N GLN A 154 -13.06 11.44 17.61
CA GLN A 154 -13.12 12.77 18.21
C GLN A 154 -12.83 13.88 17.21
N ALA A 155 -11.94 13.63 16.24
CA ALA A 155 -11.61 14.62 15.22
C ALA A 155 -12.72 14.77 14.17
N LEU A 156 -13.43 13.68 13.81
CA LEU A 156 -14.59 13.70 12.93
C LEU A 156 -15.79 14.39 13.58
N GLU A 157 -15.98 14.20 14.89
CA GLU A 157 -17.07 14.79 15.68
C GLU A 157 -16.73 16.18 16.21
N TYR A 158 -15.54 16.71 15.89
CA TYR A 158 -15.07 17.96 16.46
C TYR A 158 -15.93 19.14 16.05
N GLN A 159 -16.50 19.81 17.05
CA GLN A 159 -17.24 21.05 16.89
C GLN A 159 -16.77 22.02 17.96
N GLN A 160 -16.29 23.19 17.53
CA GLN A 160 -15.94 24.28 18.42
C GLN A 160 -16.23 25.61 17.75
N ASP A 161 -16.90 26.50 18.47
CA ASP A 161 -17.23 27.84 17.97
C ASP A 161 -15.94 28.60 17.58
N HIS A 162 -15.94 29.15 16.37
CA HIS A 162 -14.84 29.95 15.80
C HIS A 162 -13.52 29.21 15.52
N GLU A 163 -13.47 27.89 15.62
CA GLU A 163 -12.34 27.07 15.13
C GLU A 163 -12.72 26.39 13.81
N PRO A 164 -11.74 25.98 12.98
CA PRO A 164 -12.04 25.36 11.71
C PRO A 164 -12.65 23.96 11.92
N GLY A 165 -13.43 23.53 10.92
CA GLY A 165 -14.28 22.35 10.99
C GLY A 165 -13.57 21.02 11.24
N PRO A 166 -14.35 19.94 11.43
CA PRO A 166 -13.84 18.63 11.79
C PRO A 166 -12.90 18.06 10.73
N LEU A 167 -12.20 16.97 11.11
CA LEU A 167 -11.56 16.09 10.14
C LEU A 167 -12.60 15.60 9.13
N THR A 168 -12.20 15.46 7.87
CA THR A 168 -13.07 14.98 6.78
C THR A 168 -12.58 13.63 6.25
N ILE A 169 -13.51 12.76 5.88
CA ILE A 169 -13.29 11.49 5.17
C ILE A 169 -14.04 11.52 3.84
N SER A 170 -13.57 10.76 2.85
CA SER A 170 -14.31 10.55 1.59
C SER A 170 -14.97 9.17 1.58
N GLU A 171 -16.12 9.06 0.91
CA GLU A 171 -16.74 7.75 0.66
C GLU A 171 -15.81 6.92 -0.23
N ALA A 172 -15.57 5.66 0.17
CA ALA A 172 -14.70 4.79 -0.61
C ALA A 172 -15.44 4.20 -1.80
N THR A 173 -14.77 4.10 -2.95
CA THR A 173 -15.27 3.24 -4.03
C THR A 173 -15.05 1.77 -3.66
N VAL A 174 -16.15 1.02 -3.58
CA VAL A 174 -16.14 -0.40 -3.22
C VAL A 174 -16.45 -1.27 -4.43
N ARG A 175 -15.75 -2.40 -4.56
CA ARG A 175 -15.98 -3.43 -5.58
C ARG A 175 -15.92 -4.85 -5.01
N PRO A 176 -16.63 -5.83 -5.62
CA PRO A 176 -16.52 -7.23 -5.23
C PRO A 176 -15.18 -7.83 -5.68
N PRO A 177 -14.75 -8.97 -5.08
CA PRO A 177 -13.53 -9.68 -5.50
C PRO A 177 -13.56 -10.13 -6.97
N THR A 178 -14.74 -10.29 -7.56
CA THR A 178 -14.94 -10.71 -8.95
C THR A 178 -14.93 -9.57 -9.97
N ALA A 179 -14.69 -8.32 -9.54
CA ALA A 179 -14.65 -7.18 -10.48
C ALA A 179 -13.52 -7.35 -11.50
N SER A 180 -13.79 -7.01 -12.77
CA SER A 180 -12.83 -7.23 -13.87
C SER A 180 -11.74 -6.16 -13.88
N LEU A 181 -10.58 -6.50 -14.44
CA LEU A 181 -9.48 -5.55 -14.64
C LEU A 181 -9.93 -4.27 -15.37
N SER A 182 -10.73 -4.39 -16.43
CA SER A 182 -11.23 -3.24 -17.19
C SER A 182 -12.05 -2.27 -16.35
N GLU A 183 -12.89 -2.78 -15.45
CA GLU A 183 -13.70 -1.96 -14.56
C GLU A 183 -12.81 -1.20 -13.56
N LEU A 184 -11.77 -1.86 -13.04
CA LEU A 184 -10.83 -1.26 -12.10
C LEU A 184 -9.99 -0.17 -12.76
N THR A 185 -9.45 -0.43 -13.96
CA THR A 185 -8.65 0.56 -14.70
C THR A 185 -9.47 1.78 -15.10
N ASP A 186 -10.67 1.58 -15.65
CA ASP A 186 -11.57 2.68 -16.03
C ASP A 186 -11.92 3.58 -14.83
N ARG A 187 -11.98 2.99 -13.62
CA ARG A 187 -12.23 3.73 -12.39
C ARG A 187 -11.00 4.49 -11.92
N LEU A 188 -9.82 3.86 -11.92
CA LEU A 188 -8.57 4.47 -11.45
C LEU A 188 -8.09 5.61 -12.37
N GLU A 189 -8.38 5.52 -13.68
CA GLU A 189 -8.10 6.61 -14.63
C GLU A 189 -8.91 7.87 -14.32
N LYS A 190 -10.15 7.72 -13.85
CA LYS A 190 -11.05 8.85 -13.55
C LYS A 190 -10.77 9.47 -12.20
N ASP A 191 -10.38 8.65 -11.22
CA ASP A 191 -10.02 9.13 -9.90
C ASP A 191 -8.98 8.18 -9.26
N PRO A 192 -7.81 8.69 -8.86
CA PRO A 192 -6.68 7.89 -8.39
C PRO A 192 -6.85 7.36 -6.94
N GLU A 193 -7.97 7.62 -6.27
CA GLU A 193 -8.26 7.02 -4.97
C GLU A 193 -8.25 5.47 -5.03
N PRO A 194 -7.76 4.80 -3.97
CA PRO A 194 -7.76 3.35 -3.91
C PRO A 194 -9.18 2.78 -3.95
N ILE A 195 -9.36 1.69 -4.70
CA ILE A 195 -10.59 0.91 -4.73
C ILE A 195 -10.53 -0.12 -3.61
N LEU A 196 -11.56 -0.17 -2.77
CA LEU A 196 -11.66 -1.17 -1.71
C LEU A 196 -12.39 -2.41 -2.21
N ILE A 197 -11.80 -3.58 -1.97
CA ILE A 197 -12.40 -4.85 -2.33
C ILE A 197 -13.12 -5.43 -1.12
N VAL A 198 -14.43 -5.51 -1.20
CA VAL A 198 -15.32 -5.86 -0.09
C VAL A 198 -16.28 -6.97 -0.50
N GLU A 199 -16.48 -7.93 0.39
CA GLU A 199 -17.46 -9.01 0.26
C GLU A 199 -18.24 -9.10 1.57
N ASP A 200 -19.57 -9.11 1.50
CA ASP A 200 -20.47 -9.15 2.67
C ASP A 200 -20.13 -8.10 3.76
N GLY A 201 -19.75 -6.89 3.33
CA GLY A 201 -19.36 -5.78 4.22
C GLY A 201 -17.96 -5.90 4.83
N ARG A 202 -17.25 -7.01 4.60
CA ARG A 202 -15.87 -7.24 5.05
C ARG A 202 -14.87 -6.78 4.00
N LEU A 203 -13.92 -5.94 4.41
CA LEU A 203 -12.77 -5.57 3.58
C LEU A 203 -11.83 -6.77 3.42
N LEU A 204 -11.62 -7.17 2.16
CA LEU A 204 -10.71 -8.24 1.76
C LEU A 204 -9.34 -7.68 1.33
N GLY A 205 -9.36 -6.58 0.59
CA GLY A 205 -8.18 -5.98 0.01
C GLY A 205 -8.40 -4.54 -0.47
N LEU A 206 -7.35 -3.95 -1.03
CA LEU A 206 -7.42 -2.70 -1.76
C LEU A 206 -6.62 -2.79 -3.06
N ILE A 207 -7.00 -1.97 -4.04
CA ILE A 207 -6.32 -1.84 -5.33
C ILE A 207 -6.00 -0.37 -5.55
N THR A 208 -4.77 -0.10 -5.95
CA THR A 208 -4.25 1.19 -6.36
C THR A 208 -3.87 1.17 -7.84
N ALA A 209 -3.54 2.33 -8.40
CA ALA A 209 -2.96 2.41 -9.74
C ALA A 209 -1.68 1.55 -9.88
N PHE A 210 -0.89 1.38 -8.82
CA PHE A 210 0.32 0.55 -8.86
C PHE A 210 0.04 -0.93 -9.09
N ASP A 211 -1.12 -1.41 -8.64
CA ASP A 211 -1.46 -2.84 -8.73
C ASP A 211 -1.99 -3.24 -10.11
N VAL A 212 -2.31 -2.26 -10.97
CA VAL A 212 -2.89 -2.47 -12.31
C VAL A 212 -2.01 -1.96 -13.46
N MET A 213 -0.81 -1.43 -13.17
CA MET A 213 0.20 -0.98 -14.14
C MET A 213 1.14 -2.10 -14.57
#